data_AF-A0AAP3GZ41-F1
#
_entry.id   AF-A0AAP3GZ41-F1
#
_cell.length_a   1.000
_cell.length_b   1.000
_cell.length_c   1.000
_cell.angle_alpha   90.00
_cell.angle_beta   90.00
_cell.angle_gamma   90.00
#
_symmetry.space_group_name_H-M   'P 1'
#
loop_
_entity.id
_entity.type
_entity.pdbx_description
1 polymer ?
#
loop_
_entity_poly.entity_id
_entity_poly.type
_entity_poly.pdbx_seq_one_letter_code
_entity_poly.pdbx_strand_id
1 'polypeptide(L)'
;GDGDLTDEQKQEVKTNITKSNPDKGITNIEVKGDGSTTVTFEDGTTKELTPDQTIKRYDVGEPLTNPGEDQGFNSNFDKIPVKGDGDLTDKQKQAVKENITKSNPDKGITNIEVKGDGSTTVTFEDGTTKDLTPDQTIKRYELGDPLFNEGKDKNFDGNFDKVPVKGDGDLTDEQ
;
A
#
# COMPACT_ATOMS: atom_id res chain seq x y z
N GLY A 1 14.82 5.74 -1.28
CA GLY A 1 14.10 5.57 -0.01
C GLY A 1 12.66 5.30 -0.33
N ASP A 2 12.17 4.15 0.11
CA ASP A 2 10.79 3.76 -0.12
C ASP A 2 9.85 4.65 0.70
N GLY A 3 9.19 5.61 0.05
CA GLY A 3 8.24 6.51 0.73
C GLY A 3 7.12 5.77 1.46
N ASP A 4 6.73 6.30 2.62
CA ASP A 4 5.65 5.79 3.47
C ASP A 4 4.28 5.91 2.78
N LEU A 5 3.39 4.97 3.07
CA LEU A 5 1.99 4.98 2.67
C LEU A 5 1.29 6.19 3.28
N THR A 6 0.55 6.91 2.45
CA THR A 6 -0.40 7.94 2.89
C THR A 6 -1.60 7.32 3.58
N ASP A 7 -2.35 8.12 4.32
CA ASP A 7 -3.55 7.66 5.02
C ASP A 7 -4.62 7.13 4.05
N GLU A 8 -4.71 7.73 2.86
CA GLU A 8 -5.60 7.26 1.79
C GLU A 8 -5.20 5.85 1.32
N GLN A 9 -3.91 5.58 1.12
CA GLN A 9 -3.42 4.24 0.75
C GLN A 9 -3.60 3.22 1.87
N LYS A 10 -3.33 3.61 3.13
CA LYS A 10 -3.57 2.73 4.29
C LYS A 10 -5.04 2.33 4.34
N GLN A 11 -5.96 3.25 4.05
CA GLN A 11 -7.39 2.97 4.01
C GLN A 11 -7.78 2.01 2.86
N GLU A 12 -7.13 2.11 1.71
CA GLU A 12 -7.32 1.14 0.62
C GLU A 12 -6.89 -0.27 1.02
N VAL A 13 -5.72 -0.41 1.68
CA VAL A 13 -5.23 -1.70 2.20
C VAL A 13 -6.23 -2.29 3.19
N LYS A 14 -6.71 -1.50 4.16
CA LYS A 14 -7.75 -1.94 5.11
C LYS A 14 -9.01 -2.42 4.41
N THR A 15 -9.50 -1.63 3.46
CA THR A 15 -10.72 -1.93 2.69
C THR A 15 -10.56 -3.23 1.89
N ASN A 16 -9.41 -3.45 1.27
CA ASN A 16 -9.12 -4.68 0.54
C ASN A 16 -9.13 -5.89 1.46
N ILE A 17 -8.43 -5.81 2.61
CA ILE A 17 -8.39 -6.88 3.60
C ILE A 17 -9.79 -7.23 4.10
N THR A 18 -10.61 -6.24 4.48
CA THR A 18 -11.99 -6.48 4.93
C THR A 18 -12.86 -7.09 3.83
N LYS A 19 -12.80 -6.56 2.59
CA LYS A 19 -13.60 -7.08 1.47
C LYS A 19 -13.24 -8.51 1.08
N SER A 20 -11.96 -8.88 1.17
CA SER A 20 -11.50 -10.24 0.88
C SER A 20 -11.79 -11.23 2.03
N ASN A 21 -12.11 -10.74 3.23
CA ASN A 21 -12.29 -11.55 4.43
C ASN A 21 -13.57 -11.18 5.21
N PRO A 22 -14.75 -11.16 4.57
CA PRO A 22 -15.99 -10.68 5.20
C PRO A 22 -16.42 -11.54 6.40
N ASP A 23 -16.12 -12.84 6.40
CA ASP A 23 -16.58 -13.80 7.41
C ASP A 23 -15.51 -14.17 8.46
N LYS A 24 -14.45 -13.36 8.60
CA LYS A 24 -13.29 -13.69 9.45
C LYS A 24 -13.28 -13.03 10.83
N GLY A 25 -14.35 -12.33 11.22
CA GLY A 25 -14.42 -11.69 12.54
C GLY A 25 -13.27 -10.71 12.77
N ILE A 26 -12.94 -9.88 11.77
CA ILE A 26 -11.87 -8.89 11.88
C ILE A 26 -12.38 -7.70 12.71
N THR A 27 -11.72 -7.41 13.82
CA THR A 27 -12.07 -6.30 14.72
C THR A 27 -11.23 -5.07 14.51
N ASN A 28 -9.96 -5.24 14.12
CA ASN A 28 -9.05 -4.13 13.86
C ASN A 28 -8.04 -4.45 12.75
N ILE A 29 -7.67 -3.43 11.99
CA ILE A 29 -6.60 -3.49 11.00
C ILE A 29 -5.73 -2.23 11.17
N GLU A 30 -4.45 -2.45 11.50
CA GLU A 30 -3.44 -1.41 11.61
C GLU A 30 -2.44 -1.55 10.45
N VAL A 31 -2.32 -0.50 9.64
CA VAL A 31 -1.41 -0.46 8.48
C VAL A 31 -0.33 0.58 8.73
N LYS A 32 0.94 0.15 8.72
CA LYS A 32 2.12 1.00 8.91
C LYS A 32 2.52 1.70 7.61
N GLY A 33 3.41 2.69 7.72
CA GLY A 33 3.91 3.47 6.57
C GLY A 33 4.62 2.61 5.52
N ASP A 34 5.32 1.56 5.91
CA ASP A 34 5.98 0.65 4.98
C ASP A 34 5.01 -0.35 4.31
N GLY A 35 3.75 -0.42 4.72
CA GLY A 35 2.77 -1.42 4.25
C GLY A 35 2.63 -2.64 5.16
N SER A 36 3.48 -2.78 6.18
CA SER A 36 3.34 -3.83 7.20
C SER A 36 1.99 -3.68 7.89
N THR A 37 1.23 -4.76 7.99
CA THR A 37 -0.16 -4.71 8.50
C THR A 37 -0.38 -5.72 9.62
N THR A 38 -1.01 -5.29 10.71
CA THR A 38 -1.46 -6.15 11.81
C THR A 38 -2.98 -6.24 11.77
N VAL A 39 -3.51 -7.46 11.69
CA VAL A 39 -4.95 -7.74 11.74
C VAL A 39 -5.27 -8.38 13.09
N THR A 40 -6.29 -7.85 13.77
CA THR A 40 -6.81 -8.40 15.04
C THR A 40 -8.19 -9.02 14.80
N PHE A 41 -8.41 -10.21 15.36
CA PHE A 41 -9.66 -10.95 15.24
C PHE A 41 -10.49 -10.86 16.53
N GLU A 42 -11.77 -11.27 16.46
CA GLU A 42 -12.70 -11.27 17.61
C GLU A 42 -12.25 -12.16 18.76
N ASP A 43 -11.50 -13.23 18.47
CA ASP A 43 -10.91 -14.12 19.47
C ASP A 43 -9.68 -13.53 20.18
N GLY A 44 -9.29 -12.31 19.81
CA GLY A 44 -8.14 -11.59 20.36
C GLY A 44 -6.79 -11.99 19.75
N THR A 45 -6.76 -12.95 18.82
CA THR A 45 -5.53 -13.30 18.10
C THR A 45 -5.16 -12.23 17.08
N THR A 46 -3.87 -12.19 16.71
CA THR A 46 -3.35 -11.25 15.70
C THR A 46 -2.59 -11.97 14.61
N LYS A 47 -2.64 -11.41 13.40
CA LYS A 47 -1.84 -11.84 12.26
C LYS A 47 -1.07 -10.67 11.67
N GLU A 48 0.24 -10.83 11.53
CA GLU A 48 1.09 -9.86 10.84
C GLU A 48 1.22 -10.23 9.35
N LEU A 49 1.17 -9.20 8.51
CA LEU A 49 1.34 -9.27 7.06
C LEU A 49 2.52 -8.41 6.67
N THR A 50 3.43 -8.98 5.87
CA THR A 50 4.55 -8.22 5.31
C THR A 50 4.06 -7.24 4.23
N PRO A 51 4.81 -6.18 3.91
CA PRO A 51 4.47 -5.25 2.83
C PRO A 51 4.15 -5.97 1.52
N ASP A 52 4.93 -6.99 1.17
CA ASP A 52 4.77 -7.75 -0.09
C ASP A 52 3.45 -8.57 -0.14
N GLN A 53 2.84 -8.84 1.03
CA GLN A 53 1.53 -9.48 1.13
C GLN A 53 0.37 -8.48 1.03
N THR A 54 0.64 -7.17 1.17
CA THR A 54 -0.38 -6.11 1.19
C THR A 54 -0.28 -5.16 0.01
N ILE A 55 0.92 -4.97 -0.55
CA ILE A 55 1.24 -4.06 -1.65
C ILE A 55 2.34 -4.62 -2.56
N LYS A 56 2.25 -4.35 -3.86
CA LYS A 56 3.31 -4.61 -4.87
C LYS A 56 3.87 -3.25 -5.31
N ARG A 57 5.18 -3.03 -5.29
CA ARG A 57 5.82 -1.77 -5.74
C ARG A 57 6.49 -1.97 -7.09
N TYR A 58 6.47 -0.95 -7.94
CA TYR A 58 7.10 -1.01 -9.26
C TYR A 58 8.29 -0.05 -9.32
N ASP A 59 9.42 -0.55 -9.85
CA ASP A 59 10.54 0.28 -10.25
C ASP A 59 10.18 0.99 -11.56
N VAL A 60 10.20 2.31 -11.53
CA VAL A 60 9.99 3.13 -12.72
C VAL A 60 11.37 3.46 -13.30
N GLY A 61 11.53 3.27 -14.61
CA GLY A 61 12.85 3.23 -15.26
C GLY A 61 13.70 4.50 -15.06
N GLU A 62 15.02 4.33 -15.14
CA GLU A 62 15.99 5.43 -15.03
C GLU A 62 15.96 6.36 -16.26
N PRO A 63 16.13 7.67 -16.08
CA PRO A 63 16.12 8.63 -17.18
C PRO A 63 17.49 9.07 -17.70
N LEU A 64 17.48 9.62 -18.92
CA LEU A 64 18.57 10.34 -19.54
C LEU A 64 18.70 11.75 -18.93
N THR A 65 19.84 12.05 -18.32
CA THR A 65 20.16 13.38 -17.76
C THR A 65 20.63 14.36 -18.84
N ASN A 66 20.02 15.55 -18.91
CA ASN A 66 20.63 16.72 -19.56
C ASN A 66 21.20 17.65 -18.47
N PRO A 67 22.53 17.73 -18.30
CA PRO A 67 23.16 18.54 -17.27
C PRO A 67 23.24 20.01 -17.74
N GLY A 68 22.12 20.72 -17.67
CA GLY A 68 22.19 22.18 -17.51
C GLY A 68 22.69 22.52 -16.11
N GLU A 69 23.39 23.64 -15.94
CA GLU A 69 23.92 24.10 -14.64
C GLU A 69 22.83 24.04 -13.56
N ASP A 70 23.05 23.18 -12.58
CA ASP A 70 22.16 23.00 -11.45
C ASP A 70 22.15 24.29 -10.62
N GLN A 71 21.05 25.05 -10.69
CA GLN A 71 20.76 26.25 -9.87
C GLN A 71 20.64 25.92 -8.35
N GLY A 72 21.30 24.86 -7.89
CA GLY A 72 21.15 24.23 -6.59
C GLY A 72 19.74 23.68 -6.36
N PHE A 73 19.07 23.21 -7.41
CA PHE A 73 17.75 22.61 -7.35
C PHE A 73 17.77 21.35 -6.48
N ASN A 74 16.90 21.30 -5.48
CA ASN A 74 16.75 20.14 -4.63
C ASN A 74 15.79 19.12 -5.27
N SER A 75 16.35 18.07 -5.86
CA SER A 75 15.60 16.91 -6.37
C SER A 75 15.14 15.92 -5.28
N ASN A 76 15.51 16.13 -4.02
CA ASN A 76 15.08 15.28 -2.91
C ASN A 76 13.86 15.90 -2.22
N PHE A 77 12.69 15.45 -2.65
CA PHE A 77 11.39 15.82 -2.09
C PHE A 77 10.51 14.58 -1.97
N ASP A 78 9.43 14.69 -1.18
CA ASP A 78 8.52 13.59 -0.96
C ASP A 78 7.87 13.17 -2.28
N LYS A 79 7.95 11.87 -2.62
CA LYS A 79 7.33 11.32 -3.82
C LYS A 79 5.84 11.09 -3.58
N ILE A 80 5.04 11.29 -4.63
CA ILE A 80 3.60 11.05 -4.56
C ILE A 80 3.28 9.58 -4.88
N PRO A 81 2.60 8.85 -3.98
CA PRO A 81 2.19 7.50 -4.29
C PRO A 81 1.05 7.45 -5.32
N VAL A 82 1.15 6.51 -6.25
CA VAL A 82 0.19 6.32 -7.33
C VAL A 82 -0.21 4.85 -7.43
N LYS A 83 -1.52 4.58 -7.48
CA LYS A 83 -2.03 3.23 -7.59
C LYS A 83 -1.98 2.74 -9.04
N GLY A 84 -1.36 1.59 -9.26
CA GLY A 84 -1.20 0.96 -10.56
C GLY A 84 -0.41 1.83 -11.55
N ASP A 85 -0.60 1.52 -12.83
CA ASP A 85 0.13 2.14 -13.94
C ASP A 85 -0.65 3.23 -14.69
N GLY A 86 -1.80 3.63 -14.15
CA GLY A 86 -2.62 4.71 -14.73
C GLY A 86 -1.98 6.10 -14.64
N ASP A 87 -2.58 7.04 -15.37
CA ASP A 87 -2.19 8.46 -15.30
C ASP A 87 -2.49 9.06 -13.91
N LEU A 88 -1.65 10.01 -13.50
CA LEU A 88 -1.86 10.81 -12.30
C LEU A 88 -3.17 11.57 -12.41
N THR A 89 -3.94 11.50 -11.34
CA THR A 89 -5.08 12.40 -11.11
C THR A 89 -4.61 13.84 -10.93
N ASP A 90 -5.51 14.81 -11.13
CA ASP A 90 -5.18 16.23 -10.92
C ASP A 90 -4.72 16.52 -9.49
N LYS A 91 -5.31 15.83 -8.50
CA LYS A 91 -4.89 15.91 -7.09
C LYS A 91 -3.45 15.44 -6.91
N GLN A 92 -3.06 14.34 -7.56
CA GLN A 92 -1.69 13.83 -7.50
C GLN A 92 -0.70 14.76 -8.23
N LYS A 93 -1.07 15.30 -9.40
CA LYS A 93 -0.26 16.29 -10.11
C LYS A 93 -0.02 17.53 -9.25
N GLN A 94 -1.07 18.03 -8.58
CA GLN A 94 -0.96 19.17 -7.68
C GLN A 94 -0.02 18.88 -6.51
N ALA A 95 -0.13 17.70 -5.89
CA ALA A 95 0.75 17.31 -4.79
C ALA A 95 2.23 17.21 -5.22
N VAL A 96 2.52 16.73 -6.45
CA VAL A 96 3.89 16.75 -7.01
C VAL A 96 4.41 18.20 -7.09
N LYS A 97 3.60 19.14 -7.61
CA LYS A 97 3.98 20.57 -7.71
C LYS A 97 4.25 21.19 -6.34
N GLU A 98 3.44 20.86 -5.34
CA GLU A 98 3.57 21.36 -3.97
C GLU A 98 4.85 20.84 -3.31
N ASN A 99 5.16 19.55 -3.44
CA ASN A 99 6.38 18.97 -2.89
C ASN A 99 7.64 19.56 -3.53
N ILE A 100 7.63 19.77 -4.86
CA ILE A 100 8.73 20.44 -5.56
C ILE A 100 8.90 21.88 -5.06
N THR A 101 7.82 22.66 -5.00
CA THR A 101 7.85 24.07 -4.55
C THR A 101 8.31 24.18 -3.09
N LYS A 102 7.79 23.32 -2.20
CA LYS A 102 8.12 23.33 -0.77
C LYS A 102 9.60 23.01 -0.52
N SER A 103 10.18 22.11 -1.30
CA SER A 103 11.61 21.78 -1.21
C SER A 103 12.52 22.80 -1.90
N ASN A 104 11.94 23.72 -2.70
CA ASN A 104 12.65 24.71 -3.51
C ASN A 104 12.05 26.13 -3.39
N PRO A 105 11.86 26.69 -2.17
CA PRO A 105 11.13 27.93 -1.96
C PRO A 105 11.77 29.17 -2.62
N ASP A 106 13.11 29.18 -2.77
CA ASP A 106 13.87 30.35 -3.22
C ASP A 106 14.54 30.13 -4.60
N LYS A 107 14.01 29.22 -5.42
CA LYS A 107 14.64 28.82 -6.70
C LYS A 107 14.12 29.55 -7.94
N GLY A 108 13.27 30.56 -7.77
CA GLY A 108 12.71 31.30 -8.90
C GLY A 108 11.95 30.37 -9.86
N ILE A 109 11.19 29.42 -9.32
CA ILE A 109 10.36 28.53 -10.14
C ILE A 109 9.16 29.32 -10.65
N THR A 110 9.00 29.40 -11.97
CA THR A 110 7.89 30.10 -12.63
C THR A 110 6.78 29.17 -13.09
N ASN A 111 7.12 27.93 -13.44
CA ASN A 111 6.16 26.93 -13.88
C ASN A 111 6.61 25.51 -13.49
N ILE A 112 5.64 24.65 -13.18
CA ILE A 112 5.82 23.22 -13.00
C ILE A 112 4.74 22.51 -13.81
N GLU A 113 5.16 21.80 -14.86
CA GLU A 113 4.30 20.96 -15.69
C GLU A 113 4.47 19.49 -15.31
N VAL A 114 3.39 18.85 -14.84
CA VAL A 114 3.39 17.43 -14.45
C VAL A 114 2.53 16.65 -15.44
N LYS A 115 3.14 15.70 -16.14
CA LYS A 115 2.48 14.82 -17.11
C LYS A 115 1.72 13.68 -16.41
N GLY A 116 0.88 12.97 -17.18
CA GLY A 116 0.08 11.85 -16.67
C GLY A 116 0.92 10.71 -16.10
N ASP A 117 2.09 10.44 -16.67
CA ASP A 117 3.00 9.38 -16.21
C ASP A 117 3.79 9.75 -14.95
N GLY A 118 3.83 11.03 -14.56
CA GLY A 118 4.63 11.58 -13.46
C GLY A 118 5.86 12.38 -13.93
N SER A 119 6.20 12.33 -15.21
CA SER A 119 7.29 13.14 -15.78
C SER A 119 6.99 14.62 -15.55
N THR A 120 7.97 15.37 -15.07
CA THR A 120 7.77 16.76 -14.64
C THR A 120 8.83 17.68 -15.23
N THR A 121 8.40 18.80 -15.80
CA THR A 121 9.31 19.87 -16.27
C THR A 121 9.13 21.09 -15.37
N VAL A 122 10.22 21.55 -14.78
CA VAL A 122 10.30 22.77 -13.98
C VAL A 122 10.93 23.87 -14.83
N THR A 123 10.30 25.03 -14.90
CA THR A 123 10.81 26.23 -15.58
C THR A 123 11.19 27.28 -14.54
N PHE A 124 12.35 27.90 -14.72
CA PHE A 124 12.87 28.95 -13.83
C PHE A 124 12.72 30.34 -14.45
N GLU A 125 12.89 31.39 -13.63
CA GLU A 125 12.81 32.80 -14.05
C GLU A 125 13.85 33.18 -15.11
N ASP A 126 15.01 32.52 -15.12
CA ASP A 126 16.06 32.72 -16.13
C ASP A 126 15.74 32.06 -17.48
N GLY A 127 14.60 31.37 -17.58
CA GLY A 127 14.15 30.67 -18.78
C GLY A 127 14.74 29.27 -18.95
N THR A 128 15.61 28.81 -18.07
CA THR A 128 16.12 27.44 -18.08
C THR A 128 15.07 26.45 -17.58
N THR A 129 15.28 25.16 -17.88
CA THR A 129 14.37 24.08 -17.45
C THR A 129 15.12 22.93 -16.80
N LYS A 130 14.44 22.26 -15.87
CA LYS A 130 14.86 20.99 -15.27
C LYS A 130 13.78 19.94 -15.51
N ASP A 131 14.18 18.85 -16.13
CA ASP A 131 13.32 17.68 -16.28
C ASP A 131 13.56 16.71 -15.12
N LEU A 132 12.45 16.22 -14.59
CA LEU A 132 12.33 15.24 -13.53
C LEU A 132 11.51 14.07 -14.03
N THR A 133 11.87 12.89 -13.58
CA THR A 133 11.30 11.66 -14.11
C THR A 133 10.29 11.06 -13.17
N PRO A 134 9.44 10.15 -13.66
CA PRO A 134 8.40 9.58 -12.83
C PRO A 134 8.96 8.97 -11.55
N ASP A 135 10.08 8.25 -11.60
CA ASP A 135 10.72 7.68 -10.41
C ASP A 135 11.19 8.74 -9.42
N GLN A 136 11.48 9.98 -9.86
CA GLN A 136 11.86 11.09 -8.98
C GLN A 136 10.64 11.78 -8.35
N THR A 137 9.46 11.67 -8.95
CA THR A 137 8.26 12.41 -8.50
C THR A 137 7.19 11.52 -7.87
N ILE A 138 7.13 10.24 -8.24
CA ILE A 138 6.08 9.32 -7.83
C ILE A 138 6.61 7.97 -7.36
N LYS A 139 5.75 7.23 -6.67
CA LYS A 139 5.97 5.84 -6.28
C LYS A 139 4.75 5.00 -6.63
N ARG A 140 4.89 4.10 -7.61
CA ARG A 140 3.77 3.24 -8.04
C ARG A 140 3.60 2.03 -7.13
N TYR A 141 2.35 1.69 -6.84
CA TYR A 141 2.00 0.50 -6.07
C TYR A 141 0.70 -0.14 -6.56
N GLU A 142 0.58 -1.45 -6.44
CA GLU A 142 -0.68 -2.18 -6.52
C GLU A 142 -1.03 -2.79 -5.17
N LEU A 143 -2.31 -3.09 -4.96
CA LEU A 143 -2.72 -3.87 -3.81
C LEU A 143 -2.27 -5.32 -3.99
N GLY A 144 -1.83 -5.94 -2.90
CA GLY A 144 -1.54 -7.36 -2.86
C GLY A 144 -2.77 -8.19 -3.25
N ASP A 145 -2.51 -9.41 -3.69
CA ASP A 145 -3.57 -10.35 -4.04
C ASP A 145 -4.48 -10.58 -2.82
N PRO A 146 -5.79 -10.82 -3.02
CA PRO A 146 -6.69 -11.18 -1.93
C PRO A 146 -6.09 -12.30 -1.09
N LEU A 147 -6.02 -12.09 0.23
CA LEU A 147 -5.58 -13.11 1.16
C LEU A 147 -6.64 -14.21 1.23
N PHE A 148 -6.44 -15.28 0.46
CA PHE A 148 -7.17 -16.52 0.70
C PHE A 148 -6.57 -17.17 1.95
N ASN A 149 -7.33 -17.17 3.04
CA ASN A 149 -7.08 -18.13 4.11
C ASN A 149 -7.44 -19.52 3.56
N GLU A 150 -6.52 -20.19 2.87
CA GLU A 150 -6.53 -21.65 2.88
C GLU A 150 -6.46 -22.03 4.35
N GLY A 151 -7.60 -22.43 4.94
CA GLY A 151 -7.70 -22.90 6.32
C GLY A 151 -6.86 -24.17 6.53
N LYS A 152 -5.54 -24.03 6.45
CA LYS A 152 -4.54 -25.00 6.86
C LYS A 152 -3.91 -24.52 8.17
N ASP A 153 -4.74 -24.11 9.10
CA ASP A 153 -4.38 -24.35 10.48
C ASP A 153 -4.41 -25.86 10.69
N LYS A 154 -3.21 -26.42 10.80
CA LYS A 154 -2.94 -27.79 11.24
C LYS A 154 -3.29 -28.00 12.73
N ASN A 155 -4.30 -27.31 13.22
CA ASN A 155 -4.84 -27.42 14.58
C ASN A 155 -6.38 -27.46 14.54
N PHE A 156 -6.93 -28.30 13.66
CA PHE A 156 -8.11 -29.06 14.05
C PHE A 156 -7.63 -30.09 15.08
N ASP A 157 -7.34 -29.64 16.31
CA ASP A 157 -7.43 -30.53 17.47
C ASP A 157 -8.91 -30.84 17.66
N GLY A 158 -9.43 -31.66 16.74
CA GLY A 158 -10.60 -32.47 16.96
C GLY A 158 -10.27 -33.55 17.98
N ASN A 159 -9.81 -33.16 19.17
CA ASN A 159 -10.11 -33.92 20.37
C ASN A 159 -11.55 -33.58 20.79
N PHE A 160 -12.48 -33.93 19.91
CA PHE A 160 -13.77 -34.35 20.42
C PHE A 160 -13.45 -35.66 21.13
N ASP A 161 -13.36 -35.61 22.46
CA ASP A 161 -13.45 -36.81 23.29
C ASP A 161 -14.71 -37.56 22.82
N LYS A 162 -14.50 -38.58 21.99
CA LYS A 162 -15.52 -39.59 21.72
C LYS A 162 -15.71 -40.29 23.05
N VAL A 163 -16.76 -39.92 23.79
CA VAL A 163 -17.33 -40.81 24.79
C VAL A 163 -17.95 -41.98 24.02
N PRO A 164 -17.42 -43.21 24.11
CA PRO A 164 -18.10 -44.37 23.56
C PRO A 164 -19.21 -44.75 24.55
N VAL A 165 -20.45 -44.39 24.25
CA VAL A 165 -21.58 -45.12 24.86
C VAL A 165 -21.77 -46.40 24.07
N LYS A 166 -21.14 -47.45 24.63
CA LYS A 166 -21.31 -48.84 24.27
C LYS A 166 -22.79 -49.19 24.50
N GLY A 167 -23.52 -49.48 23.42
CA GLY A 167 -24.74 -50.25 23.55
C GLY A 167 -24.36 -51.66 23.97
N ASP A 168 -25.04 -52.19 24.97
CA ASP A 168 -25.33 -53.61 25.15
C ASP A 168 -26.61 -53.66 25.99
N GLY A 169 -27.62 -54.34 25.45
CA GLY A 169 -28.99 -54.25 25.92
C GLY A 169 -29.23 -54.86 27.30
N ASP A 170 -30.39 -54.52 27.85
CA ASP A 170 -31.17 -55.52 28.55
C ASP A 170 -32.66 -55.36 28.22
N LEU A 171 -33.28 -56.52 28.07
CA LEU A 171 -34.63 -56.76 27.61
C LEU A 171 -35.62 -56.72 28.81
N THR A 172 -36.81 -56.20 28.53
CA THR A 172 -38.15 -56.55 29.10
C THR A 172 -38.42 -56.18 30.57
N ASP A 173 -39.66 -55.92 31.04
CA ASP A 173 -40.97 -56.51 30.72
C ASP A 173 -42.14 -55.52 30.62
N GLU A 174 -43.15 -55.93 29.84
CA GLU A 174 -44.56 -55.49 29.93
C GLU A 174 -45.19 -55.93 31.26
N GLN A 175 -45.98 -55.05 31.88
CA GLN A 175 -47.35 -55.31 32.37
C GLN A 175 -48.06 -54.01 32.77
#